data_AF-A0A191HUQ3-F1
#
_entry.id   AF-A0A191HUQ3-F1
#
_cell.length_a   1.000
_cell.length_b   1.000
_cell.length_c   1.000
_cell.angle_alpha   90.00
_cell.angle_beta   90.00
_cell.angle_gamma   90.00
#
_symmetry.space_group_name_H-M   'P 1'
#
loop_
_entity.id
_entity.type
_entity.pdbx_description
1 polymer ?
#
loop_
_entity_poly.entity_id
_entity_poly.type
_entity_poly.pdbx_seq_one_letter_code
_entity_poly.pdbx_strand_id
1 'polypeptide(L)' 'MKRKSFFILAWQLRYARILTLLIKHCGLTVLVDTSSLYFIEALDMFSKYYGIRDGSHFYLSNRTEEGVYFF' A
#
# COMPACT_ATOMS: atom_id res chain seq x y z
N MET A 1 -1.97 16.45 -22.16
CA MET A 1 -1.07 15.88 -21.14
C MET A 1 -1.82 15.37 -19.89
N LYS A 2 -2.91 14.59 -20.03
CA LYS A 2 -3.66 14.01 -18.87
C LYS A 2 -3.67 12.47 -18.86
N ARG A 3 -3.51 11.83 -20.03
CA ARG A 3 -3.54 10.36 -20.14
C ARG A 3 -2.34 9.66 -19.50
N LYS A 4 -1.10 10.16 -19.65
CA LYS A 4 0.09 9.51 -19.07
C LYS A 4 0.04 9.40 -17.54
N SER A 5 -0.42 10.44 -16.85
CA SER A 5 -0.53 10.44 -15.38
C SER A 5 -1.55 9.40 -14.88
N PHE A 6 -2.67 9.24 -15.59
CA PHE A 6 -3.71 8.27 -15.23
C PHE A 6 -3.21 6.82 -15.33
N PHE A 7 -2.47 6.50 -16.40
CA PHE A 7 -1.90 5.16 -16.54
C PHE A 7 -0.92 4.82 -15.42
N ILE A 8 -0.09 5.78 -14.98
CA ILE A 8 0.89 5.59 -13.90
C ILE A 8 0.19 5.24 -12.57
N LEU A 9 -0.93 5.88 -12.27
CA LEU A 9 -1.72 5.60 -11.06
C LEU A 9 -2.49 4.27 -11.16
N ALA A 10 -3.06 3.97 -12.33
CA ALA A 10 -3.90 2.80 -12.53
C ALA A 10 -3.15 1.47 -12.35
N TRP A 11 -1.90 1.38 -12.83
CA TRP A 11 -1.11 0.16 -12.66
C TRP A 11 -0.68 -0.02 -11.20
N GLN A 12 -0.33 1.05 -10.48
CA GLN A 12 0.02 0.98 -9.06
C GLN A 12 -1.13 0.42 -8.22
N LEU A 13 -2.35 0.89 -8.49
CA LEU A 13 -3.56 0.39 -7.83
C LEU A 13 -3.79 -1.11 -8.12
N ARG A 14 -3.63 -1.53 -9.38
CA ARG A 14 -3.76 -2.96 -9.75
C ARG A 14 -2.67 -3.81 -9.11
N TYR A 15 -1.44 -3.32 -9.08
CA TYR A 15 -0.32 -4.04 -8.51
C TYR A 15 -0.48 -4.22 -6.99
N ALA A 16 -0.90 -3.17 -6.27
CA ALA A 16 -1.18 -3.24 -4.84
C ALA A 16 -2.27 -4.28 -4.51
N ARG A 17 -3.31 -4.35 -5.36
CA ARG A 17 -4.38 -5.34 -5.23
C ARG A 17 -3.87 -6.77 -5.44
N ILE A 18 -3.00 -6.98 -6.43
CA ILE A 18 -2.43 -8.32 -6.69
C ILE A 18 -1.56 -8.76 -5.51
N LEU A 19 -0.68 -7.87 -5.02
CA LEU A 19 0.20 -8.18 -3.88
C LEU A 19 -0.60 -8.54 -2.62
N THR A 20 -1.63 -7.76 -2.28
CA THR A 20 -2.47 -8.03 -1.11
C THR A 20 -3.25 -9.35 -1.22
N LEU A 21 -3.72 -9.71 -2.42
CA LEU A 21 -4.34 -11.03 -2.65
C LEU A 21 -3.34 -12.17 -2.51
N LEU A 22 -2.11 -12.01 -3.02
CA LEU A 22 -1.04 -12.99 -2.87
C LEU A 22 -0.69 -13.21 -1.40
N ILE A 23 -0.57 -12.14 -0.61
CA ILE A 23 -0.34 -12.24 0.84
C ILE A 23 -1.48 -13.00 1.50
N LYS A 24 -2.74 -12.60 1.22
CA LYS A 24 -3.94 -13.21 1.81
C LYS A 24 -4.08 -14.70 1.52
N HIS A 25 -3.85 -15.10 0.27
CA HIS A 25 -4.18 -16.45 -0.17
C HIS A 25 -3.00 -17.41 -0.15
N CYS A 26 -1.77 -16.89 -0.20
CA CYS A 26 -0.56 -17.71 -0.26
C CYS A 26 0.32 -17.58 1.01
N GLY A 27 -0.05 -16.73 1.98
CA GLY A 27 0.72 -16.54 3.21
C GLY A 27 2.10 -15.93 2.97
N LEU A 28 2.27 -15.18 1.88
CA LEU A 28 3.55 -14.61 1.48
C LEU A 28 3.89 -13.38 2.33
N THR A 29 5.17 -13.25 2.70
CA THR A 29 5.72 -12.01 3.24
C THR A 29 6.36 -11.22 2.10
N VAL A 30 5.97 -9.96 1.95
CA VAL A 30 6.45 -9.09 0.86
C VAL A 30 7.09 -7.85 1.48
N LEU A 31 8.36 -7.60 1.14
CA LEU A 31 9.04 -6.35 1.44
C LEU A 31 8.91 -5.42 0.23
N VAL A 32 8.35 -4.23 0.46
CA VAL A 32 8.17 -3.21 -0.59
C VAL A 32 8.96 -1.97 -0.21
N ASP A 33 9.90 -1.57 -1.06
CA ASP A 33 10.54 -0.26 -1.01
C ASP A 33 10.00 0.62 -2.14
N THR A 34 9.48 1.78 -1.79
CA THR A 34 8.85 2.68 -2.76
C THR A 34 8.83 4.13 -2.27
N SER A 35 9.16 5.06 -3.16
CA SER A 35 8.98 6.50 -2.94
C SER A 35 7.60 7.01 -3.35
N SER A 36 6.68 6.12 -3.74
CA SER A 36 5.36 6.49 -4.27
C SER A 36 4.30 6.46 -3.17
N LEU A 37 3.96 7.62 -2.63
CA LEU A 37 2.91 7.74 -1.59
C LEU A 37 1.58 7.11 -2.02
N TYR A 38 1.17 7.31 -3.29
CA TYR A 38 -0.04 6.68 -3.85
C TYR A 38 -0.03 5.15 -3.80
N PHE A 39 1.15 4.55 -3.98
CA PHE A 39 1.26 3.10 -3.96
C PHE A 39 1.16 2.56 -2.53
N ILE A 40 1.75 3.28 -1.57
CA ILE A 40 1.62 2.94 -0.14
C ILE A 40 0.17 3.10 0.33
N GLU A 41 -0.51 4.19 -0.06
CA GLU A 41 -1.94 4.38 0.21
C GLU A 41 -2.80 3.25 -0.37
N ALA A 42 -2.52 2.84 -1.61
CA ALA A 42 -3.23 1.72 -2.24
C ALA A 42 -3.01 0.40 -1.48
N LEU A 43 -1.78 0.13 -1.03
CA LEU A 43 -1.45 -1.06 -0.25
C LEU A 43 -2.15 -1.05 1.11
N ASP A 44 -2.18 0.08 1.83
CA ASP A 44 -2.90 0.21 3.11
C ASP A 44 -4.41 0.01 2.91
N MET A 45 -4.98 0.63 1.87
CA MET A 45 -6.40 0.49 1.52
C MET A 45 -6.78 -0.97 1.23
N PHE A 46 -6.02 -1.67 0.37
CA PHE A 46 -6.31 -3.07 0.08
C PHE A 46 -6.01 -4.00 1.26
N SER A 47 -5.01 -3.69 2.09
CA SER A 47 -4.69 -4.50 3.28
C SER A 47 -5.82 -4.45 4.31
N LYS A 48 -6.42 -3.27 4.51
CA LYS A 48 -7.65 -3.09 5.31
C LYS A 48 -8.83 -3.81 4.67
N TYR A 49 -9.05 -3.61 3.37
CA TYR A 49 -10.16 -4.21 2.64
C TYR A 49 -10.16 -5.75 2.69
N TYR A 50 -8.97 -6.36 2.60
CA TYR A 50 -8.83 -7.82 2.59
C TYR A 50 -8.63 -8.45 3.97
N GLY A 51 -8.51 -7.64 5.03
CA GLY A 51 -8.36 -8.12 6.41
C GLY A 51 -6.97 -8.65 6.73
N ILE A 52 -5.91 -8.10 6.11
CA ILE A 52 -4.51 -8.51 6.30
C ILE A 52 -3.66 -7.40 6.94
N ARG A 53 -4.31 -6.41 7.56
CA ARG A 53 -3.62 -5.23 8.12
C ARG A 53 -2.67 -5.59 9.27
N ASP A 54 -3.06 -6.55 10.10
CA ASP A 54 -2.29 -6.92 11.30
C ASP A 54 -0.94 -7.60 10.99
N GLY A 55 -0.76 -8.12 9.77
CA GLY A 55 0.52 -8.66 9.28
C GLY A 55 1.29 -7.72 8.35
N SER A 56 0.73 -6.55 8.02
CA SER A 56 1.32 -5.59 7.08
C SER A 56 1.77 -4.33 7.80
N HIS A 57 3.09 -4.22 7.96
CA HIS A 57 3.75 -3.05 8.52
C HIS A 57 4.18 -2.15 7.36
N PHE A 58 3.56 -0.99 7.26
CA PHE A 58 3.92 0.02 6.27
C PHE A 58 4.55 1.17 7.04
N TYR A 59 5.77 1.56 6.66
CA TYR A 59 6.45 2.77 7.13
C TYR A 59 5.73 4.02 6.62
N LEU A 60 4.48 4.19 7.05
CA LEU A 60 3.68 5.39 6.87
C LEU A 60 3.84 6.21 8.13
N SER A 61 4.45 7.38 7.96
CA SER A 61 4.48 8.42 8.98
C SER A 61 3.06 8.93 9.21
N ASN A 62 2.51 8.69 10.39
CA ASN A 62 1.21 9.22 10.79
C ASN A 62 1.43 10.45 11.66
N ARG A 63 0.72 11.54 11.35
CA ARG A 63 0.84 12.80 12.09
C ARG A 63 -0.20 12.81 13.20
N THR A 64 0.25 12.70 14.43
CA THR A 64 -0.56 12.84 15.64
C THR A 64 -0.33 14.20 16.28
N GLU A 65 -1.15 14.56 17.26
CA GLU A 65 -0.99 15.82 18.02
C GLU A 65 0.38 15.90 18.74
N GLU A 66 1.00 14.76 19.02
CA GLU A 66 2.26 14.63 19.76
C GLU A 66 3.50 14.53 18.86
N GLY A 67 3.32 14.37 17.54
CA GLY A 67 4.43 14.22 16.59
C GLY A 67 4.15 13.23 15.46
N VAL A 68 5.23 12.82 14.78
CA VAL A 68 5.18 11.89 13.65
C VAL A 68 5.59 10.50 14.13
N TYR A 69 4.68 9.54 14.08
CA TYR A 69 4.93 8.14 14.42
C TYR A 69 5.03 7.28 13.16
N PHE A 70 5.97 6.33 13.15
CA PHE A 70 6.12 5.35 12.09
C PHE A 70 5.54 4.00 12.58
N PHE A 71 4.62 3.42 11.82
CA PHE A 71 4.07 2.07 12.03
C PHE A 71 4.82 1.01 11.20
#